data_AF-A0AA42RF02-F1
#
_entry.id   AF-A0AA42RF02-F1
#
_cell.length_a   1.000
_cell.length_b   1.000
_cell.length_c   1.000
_cell.angle_alpha   90.00
_cell.angle_beta   90.00
_cell.angle_gamma   90.00
#
_symmetry.space_group_name_H-M   'P 1'
#
loop_
_entity.id
_entity.type
_entity.pdbx_description
1 polymer ?
#
loop_
_entity_poly.entity_id
_entity_poly.type
_entity_poly.pdbx_seq_one_letter_code
_entity_poly.pdbx_strand_id
1 'polypeptide(L)' 'MASDARITEHGVATLSDEAWEHARRRAEIIAPLAMLEVVGHQAADAAAQALGLSRRQV' A
#
# COMPACT_ATOMS: atom_id res chain seq x y z
N MET A 1 14.89 -12.41 26.75
CA MET A 1 13.90 -12.78 25.74
C MET A 1 12.80 -11.73 25.80
N ALA A 2 12.93 -10.67 25.00
CA ALA A 2 11.96 -9.57 25.02
C ALA A 2 10.63 -10.11 24.49
N SER A 3 9.65 -10.17 25.38
CA SER A 3 8.29 -10.56 25.05
C SER A 3 7.77 -9.62 23.97
N ASP A 4 7.39 -10.19 22.84
CA ASP A 4 6.64 -9.58 21.75
C ASP A 4 5.26 -9.15 22.28
N ALA A 5 5.25 -8.16 23.17
CA ALA A 5 4.05 -7.60 23.76
C ALA A 5 3.34 -6.82 22.65
N ARG A 6 2.60 -7.55 21.81
CA ARG A 6 1.77 -7.02 20.74
C ARG A 6 0.89 -5.94 21.35
N ILE A 7 1.20 -4.69 21.02
CA ILE A 7 0.43 -3.53 21.43
C ILE A 7 -0.99 -3.77 20.91
N THR A 8 -1.93 -4.04 21.82
CA THR A 8 -3.32 -4.32 21.46
C THR A 8 -4.05 -2.98 21.48
N GLU A 9 -3.98 -2.24 20.39
CA GLU A 9 -4.72 -0.99 20.24
C GLU A 9 -6.20 -1.29 19.96
N HIS A 10 -7.07 -0.95 20.91
CA HIS A 10 -8.51 -1.13 20.75
C HIS A 10 -9.10 -0.03 19.86
N GLY A 11 -9.84 -0.42 18.82
CA GLY A 11 -10.38 0.49 17.79
C GLY A 11 -9.54 0.57 16.52
N VAL A 12 -8.39 -0.11 16.48
CA VAL A 12 -7.59 -0.30 15.26
C VAL A 12 -8.04 -1.62 14.62
N ALA A 13 -8.54 -1.55 13.38
CA ALA A 13 -8.79 -2.76 12.61
C ALA A 13 -7.44 -3.40 12.26
N THR A 14 -7.02 -4.40 13.04
CA THR A 14 -5.82 -5.17 12.73
C THR A 14 -6.10 -6.01 11.49
N LEU A 15 -5.50 -5.63 10.37
CA LEU A 15 -5.46 -6.45 9.18
C LEU A 15 -4.82 -7.81 9.51
N SER A 16 -5.26 -8.88 8.84
CA SER A 16 -4.49 -10.13 8.87
C SER A 16 -3.11 -9.90 8.27
N ASP A 17 -2.11 -10.70 8.66
CA ASP A 17 -0.74 -10.58 8.15
C ASP A 17 -0.70 -10.64 6.62
N GLU A 18 -1.53 -11.48 6.00
CA GLU A 18 -1.66 -11.57 4.55
C GLU A 18 -2.19 -10.26 3.93
N ALA A 19 -3.24 -9.68 4.53
CA ALA A 19 -3.83 -8.44 4.06
C ALA A 19 -2.88 -7.25 4.27
N TRP A 20 -2.12 -7.25 5.36
CA TRP A 20 -1.06 -6.28 5.63
C TRP A 20 0.09 -6.40 4.62
N GLU A 21 0.60 -7.60 4.36
CA GLU A 21 1.64 -7.82 3.37
C GLU A 21 1.18 -7.44 1.96
N HIS A 22 -0.09 -7.71 1.62
CA HIS A 22 -0.65 -7.25 0.36
C HIS A 22 -0.73 -5.72 0.29
N ALA A 23 -1.17 -5.05 1.36
CA ALA A 23 -1.18 -3.59 1.44
C ALA A 23 0.23 -2.99 1.33
N ARG A 24 1.22 -3.60 1.99
CA ARG A 24 2.63 -3.20 1.95
C ARG A 24 3.20 -3.27 0.53
N ARG A 25 2.97 -4.38 -0.18
CA ARG A 25 3.38 -4.53 -1.59
C ARG A 25 2.73 -3.48 -2.51
N ARG A 26 1.45 -3.16 -2.28
CA ARG A 26 0.77 -2.10 -3.04
C ARG A 26 1.37 -0.72 -2.75
N ALA A 27 1.69 -0.44 -1.48
CA ALA A 27 2.29 0.83 -1.08
C ALA A 27 3.66 1.06 -1.72
N GLU A 28 4.47 0.02 -1.91
CA GLU A 28 5.75 0.10 -2.62
C GLU A 28 5.59 0.59 -4.09
N ILE A 29 4.49 0.23 -4.75
CA ILE A 29 4.20 0.66 -6.13
C ILE A 29 3.68 2.11 -6.16
N ILE A 30 2.93 2.52 -5.15
CA ILE A 30 2.31 3.87 -5.09
C ILE A 30 3.31 4.91 -4.57
N ALA A 31 4.24 4.54 -3.67
CA ALA A 31 5.18 5.45 -3.05
C ALA A 31 5.97 6.32 -4.04
N PRO A 32 6.51 5.79 -5.16
CA PRO A 32 7.15 6.62 -6.19
C PRO A 32 6.21 7.68 -6.80
N LEU A 33 4.93 7.36 -6.98
CA LEU A 33 3.95 8.29 -7.53
C LEU A 33 3.65 9.41 -6.53
N ALA A 34 3.56 9.10 -5.25
CA ALA A 34 3.28 10.06 -4.18
C ALA A 34 4.42 11.09 -3.99
N MET A 35 5.63 10.79 -4.46
CA MET A 35 6.75 11.74 -4.45
C MET A 35 6.71 12.74 -5.62
N LEU A 36 5.86 12.51 -6.62
CA LEU A 36 5.72 13.41 -7.76
C LEU A 36 4.72 14.52 -7.43
N GLU A 37 5.05 15.78 -7.77
CA GLU A 37 4.12 16.91 -7.65
C GLU A 37 2.89 16.71 -8.57
N VAL A 38 3.11 16.13 -9.75
CA VAL A 38 2.06 15.77 -10.69
C VAL A 38 2.32 14.37 -11.22
N VAL A 39 1.33 13.49 -11.11
CA VAL A 39 1.37 12.15 -11.69
C VAL A 39 0.96 12.20 -13.15
N GLY A 40 1.91 11.88 -14.05
CA GLY A 40 1.63 11.75 -15.47
C GLY A 40 0.85 10.48 -15.80
N HIS A 41 0.05 10.51 -16.89
CA HIS A 41 -0.76 9.37 -17.32
C HIS A 41 0.04 8.07 -17.45
N GLN A 42 1.23 8.12 -18.06
CA GLN A 42 2.06 6.93 -18.25
C GLN A 42 2.50 6.30 -16.91
N ALA A 43 2.82 7.13 -15.91
CA ALA A 43 3.21 6.63 -14.59
C ALA A 43 2.02 6.00 -13.85
N ALA A 44 0.84 6.61 -13.96
CA ALA A 44 -0.40 6.05 -13.42
C ALA A 44 -0.80 4.74 -14.13
N ASP A 45 -0.67 4.66 -15.45
CA ASP A 45 -0.98 3.46 -16.23
C ASP A 45 -0.05 2.29 -15.88
N ALA A 46 1.25 2.57 -15.70
CA ALA A 46 2.21 1.55 -15.28
C ALA A 46 1.90 1.00 -13.89
N ALA A 47 1.57 1.86 -12.93
CA ALA A 47 1.18 1.42 -11.59
C ALA A 47 -0.17 0.67 -11.61
N ALA A 48 -1.13 1.11 -12.41
CA ALA A 48 -2.42 0.44 -12.57
C ALA A 48 -2.25 -0.99 -13.09
N GLN A 49 -1.39 -1.18 -14.10
CA GLN A 49 -1.06 -2.49 -14.62
C GLN A 49 -0.36 -3.38 -13.58
N ALA A 50 0.59 -2.83 -12.82
CA ALA A 50 1.28 -3.57 -11.75
C ALA A 50 0.34 -3.97 -10.59
N LEU A 51 -0.68 -3.14 -10.31
CA LEU A 51 -1.67 -3.38 -9.25
C LEU A 51 -2.88 -4.19 -9.72
N GLY A 52 -3.07 -4.39 -11.03
CA GLY A 52 -4.27 -4.99 -11.59
C GLY A 52 -5.53 -4.13 -11.39
N LEU A 53 -5.36 -2.81 -11.31
CA LEU A 53 -6.43 -1.84 -11.06
C LEU A 53 -6.69 -0.97 -12.29
N SER A 54 -7.79 -0.21 -12.26
CA SER A 54 -7.99 0.86 -13.25
C SER A 54 -7.12 2.08 -12.91
N ARG A 55 -6.68 2.83 -13.92
CA ARG A 55 -5.92 4.08 -13.72
C ARG A 55 -6.60 5.08 -12.78
N ARG A 56 -7.94 5.09 -12.70
CA ARG A 56 -8.70 6.00 -11.82
C ARG A 56 -8.62 5.63 -10.33
N GLN A 57 -8.23 4.40 -10.02
CA GLN A 57 -8.07 3.90 -8.65
C GLN A 57 -6.65 4.06 -8.12
N VAL A 58 -5.69 4.32 -9.01
CA VAL A 58 -4.32 4.70 -8.70
C VAL A 58 -4.26 6.20 -8.45
#